data_AF-A0A5Q0M9C5-F1
#
_entry.id   AF-A0A5Q0M9C5-F1
#
_cell.length_a   1.000
_cell.length_b   1.000
_cell.length_c   1.000
_cell.angle_alpha   90.00
_cell.angle_beta   90.00
_cell.angle_gamma   90.00
#
_symmetry.space_group_name_H-M   'P 1'
#
loop_
_entity.id
_entity.type
_entity.pdbx_description
1 polymer ?
#
loop_
_entity_poly.entity_id
_entity_poly.type
_entity_poly.pdbx_seq_one_letter_code
_entity_poly.pdbx_strand_id
1 'polypeptide(L)'
;MTKQVALRQAGRTIAVAEGVTILDAALADGIAYPHGCRSGRCGSCKSRLVSGSVELLEHSRFALSQEDKAQGLILACRAIPTTDASVAWIGGDEEAPSHPRRRLNCRVTAIENATHDIKHVQLAIEGADPLAFAAGQYARLTFPGAPTRDYSMANGSGEPTLEFHIRRVPGGAATRRIHALLKPGDPVWVEGPFGSSYLREQHAGPILCIAGGSGLAPIKGIVEAALAGGMKQPIHVYFGARSDRDLYLVDHFEALAQRHANLRFTPVVSSPPAAARWRTGLVTEAVAQDLHDLDGWKAYVAGPPPMVEAAMQLGTARGLRSEDLHADVFFTPEAASAHH
;
A
#
# COMPACT_ATOMS: atom_id res chain seq x y z
N MET A 1 -11.24 1.58 -30.93
CA MET A 1 -12.70 1.62 -30.71
C MET A 1 -13.00 1.62 -29.22
N THR A 2 -13.98 2.42 -28.77
CA THR A 2 -14.39 2.49 -27.35
C THR A 2 -15.35 1.36 -27.00
N LYS A 3 -15.23 0.75 -25.82
CA LYS A 3 -16.13 -0.28 -25.30
C LYS A 3 -16.97 0.25 -24.15
N GLN A 4 -18.20 -0.22 -24.03
CA GLN A 4 -19.09 0.13 -22.92
C GLN A 4 -18.97 -0.91 -21.81
N VAL A 5 -18.63 -0.45 -20.60
CA VAL A 5 -18.46 -1.33 -19.45
C VAL A 5 -19.43 -0.94 -18.33
N ALA A 6 -20.38 -1.83 -18.03
CA ALA A 6 -21.33 -1.65 -16.95
C ALA A 6 -20.73 -2.07 -15.60
N LEU A 7 -20.65 -1.13 -14.67
CA LEU A 7 -20.16 -1.32 -13.30
C LEU A 7 -21.34 -1.52 -12.35
N ARG A 8 -21.63 -2.78 -12.00
CA ARG A 8 -22.89 -3.15 -11.32
C ARG A 8 -23.09 -2.41 -10.00
N GLN A 9 -22.08 -2.36 -9.13
CA GLN A 9 -22.20 -1.69 -7.84
C GLN A 9 -22.27 -0.16 -7.94
N ALA A 10 -21.72 0.45 -8.99
CA ALA A 10 -21.89 1.89 -9.21
C ALA A 10 -23.24 2.24 -9.87
N GLY A 11 -23.97 1.25 -10.39
CA GLY A 11 -25.16 1.48 -11.21
C GLY A 11 -24.88 2.32 -12.46
N ARG A 12 -23.62 2.35 -12.94
CA ARG A 12 -23.14 3.22 -14.02
C ARG A 12 -22.47 2.42 -15.12
N THR A 13 -22.58 2.93 -16.35
CA THR A 13 -21.83 2.43 -17.51
C THR A 13 -20.80 3.47 -17.92
N ILE A 14 -19.56 3.02 -18.12
CA ILE A 14 -18.45 3.88 -18.53
C ILE A 14 -17.96 3.51 -19.93
N ALA A 15 -17.45 4.52 -20.63
CA ALA A 15 -16.78 4.34 -21.91
C ALA A 15 -15.28 4.10 -21.70
N VAL A 16 -14.79 2.94 -22.12
CA VAL A 16 -13.38 2.55 -21.99
C VAL A 16 -12.70 2.64 -23.35
N ALA A 17 -11.72 3.53 -23.46
CA ALA A 17 -10.94 3.69 -24.69
C ALA A 17 -10.04 2.46 -24.94
N GLU A 18 -9.64 2.28 -26.20
CA GLU A 18 -8.76 1.19 -26.60
C GLU A 18 -7.42 1.24 -25.84
N GLY A 19 -6.95 0.10 -25.34
CA GLY A 19 -5.74 0.00 -24.55
C GLY A 19 -5.86 0.50 -23.10
N VAL A 20 -7.00 1.06 -22.68
CA VAL A 20 -7.22 1.55 -21.32
C VAL A 20 -7.84 0.47 -20.45
N THR A 21 -7.37 0.38 -19.21
CA THR A 21 -7.90 -0.60 -18.24
C THR A 21 -9.25 -0.15 -17.69
N ILE A 22 -10.09 -1.11 -17.28
CA ILE A 22 -11.39 -0.81 -16.67
C ILE A 22 -11.22 0.10 -15.45
N LEU A 23 -10.19 -0.12 -14.63
CA LEU A 23 -9.91 0.71 -13.46
C LEU A 23 -9.60 2.16 -13.85
N ASP A 24 -8.69 2.38 -14.81
CA ASP A 24 -8.27 3.73 -15.16
C ASP A 24 -9.43 4.54 -15.74
N ALA A 25 -10.25 3.93 -16.59
CA ALA A 25 -11.45 4.55 -17.12
C ALA A 25 -12.48 4.86 -16.02
N ALA A 26 -12.70 3.94 -15.06
CA ALA A 26 -13.62 4.17 -13.95
C ALA A 26 -13.18 5.34 -13.06
N LEU A 27 -11.88 5.41 -12.73
CA LEU A 27 -11.32 6.49 -11.91
C LEU A 27 -11.38 7.84 -12.63
N ALA A 28 -11.15 7.87 -13.95
CA ALA A 28 -11.28 9.07 -14.78
C ALA A 28 -12.73 9.59 -14.81
N ASP A 29 -13.72 8.69 -14.76
CA ASP A 29 -15.15 9.02 -14.73
C ASP A 29 -15.68 9.32 -13.30
N GLY A 30 -14.77 9.48 -12.34
CA GLY A 30 -15.06 9.83 -10.95
C GLY A 30 -15.62 8.67 -10.11
N ILE A 31 -15.56 7.44 -10.59
CA ILE A 31 -16.08 6.27 -9.87
C ILE A 31 -15.03 5.80 -8.85
N ALA A 32 -15.46 5.61 -7.60
CA ALA A 32 -14.62 5.12 -6.52
C ALA A 32 -14.41 3.59 -6.62
N TYR A 33 -13.77 3.14 -7.70
CA TYR A 33 -13.48 1.71 -7.92
C TYR A 33 -12.43 1.21 -6.90
N PRO A 34 -12.63 0.05 -6.25
CA PRO A 34 -11.65 -0.53 -5.32
C PRO A 34 -10.29 -0.81 -5.97
N HIS A 35 -9.20 -0.26 -5.43
CA HIS A 35 -7.85 -0.51 -5.92
C HIS A 35 -6.75 -0.20 -4.88
N GLY A 36 -5.54 -0.70 -5.15
CA GLY A 36 -4.32 -0.43 -4.39
C GLY A 36 -3.15 -0.15 -5.33
N CYS A 37 -2.39 -1.18 -5.70
CA CYS A 37 -1.12 -1.06 -6.44
C CYS A 37 -1.20 -0.66 -7.92
N ARG A 38 -2.37 -0.77 -8.56
CA ARG A 38 -2.60 -0.58 -10.02
C ARG A 38 -1.67 -1.34 -10.98
N SER A 39 -0.92 -2.33 -10.49
CA SER A 39 0.10 -3.08 -11.22
C SER A 39 -0.17 -4.58 -11.22
N GLY A 40 -1.35 -5.01 -10.79
CA GLY A 40 -1.76 -6.42 -10.82
C GLY A 40 -1.11 -7.27 -9.72
N ARG A 41 -0.70 -6.68 -8.60
CA ARG A 41 0.01 -7.37 -7.51
C ARG A 41 -0.75 -7.51 -6.20
N CYS A 42 -1.60 -6.53 -5.85
CA CYS A 42 -2.29 -6.50 -4.55
C CYS A 42 -3.66 -7.20 -4.53
N GLY A 43 -4.27 -7.50 -5.69
CA GLY A 43 -5.59 -8.13 -5.75
C GLY A 43 -6.79 -7.23 -5.42
N SER A 44 -6.61 -6.04 -4.85
CA SER A 44 -7.71 -5.16 -4.38
C SER A 44 -8.72 -4.69 -5.44
N CYS A 45 -8.39 -4.83 -6.73
CA CYS A 45 -9.31 -4.51 -7.84
C CYS A 45 -9.93 -5.76 -8.47
N LYS A 46 -9.93 -6.89 -7.74
CA LYS A 46 -10.49 -8.15 -8.21
C LYS A 46 -12.00 -8.00 -8.41
N SER A 47 -12.46 -8.46 -9.56
CA SER A 47 -13.85 -8.32 -9.99
C SER A 47 -14.31 -9.55 -10.74
N ARG A 48 -15.58 -9.89 -10.60
CA ARG A 48 -16.24 -10.87 -11.45
C ARG A 48 -16.56 -10.21 -12.80
N LEU A 49 -16.11 -10.84 -13.88
CA LEU A 49 -16.56 -10.54 -15.23
C LEU A 49 -17.92 -11.23 -15.42
N VAL A 50 -19.00 -10.45 -15.44
CA VAL A 50 -20.36 -10.97 -15.52
C VAL A 50 -20.79 -11.22 -16.96
N SER A 51 -20.33 -10.38 -17.90
CA SER A 51 -20.52 -10.59 -19.33
C SER A 51 -19.42 -9.88 -20.13
N GLY A 52 -19.24 -10.30 -21.38
CA GLY A 52 -18.23 -9.76 -22.28
C GLY A 52 -16.88 -10.49 -22.16
N SER A 53 -15.84 -9.87 -22.71
CA SER A 53 -14.48 -10.40 -22.71
C SER A 53 -13.45 -9.29 -22.48
N VAL A 54 -12.34 -9.67 -21.87
CA VAL A 54 -11.22 -8.76 -21.57
C VAL A 54 -9.90 -9.43 -21.93
N GLU A 55 -8.94 -8.62 -22.35
CA GLU A 55 -7.53 -8.97 -22.37
C GLU A 55 -6.92 -8.63 -21.01
N LEU A 56 -6.22 -9.60 -20.40
CA LEU A 56 -5.52 -9.39 -19.13
C LEU A 56 -4.05 -9.14 -19.38
N LEU A 57 -3.61 -7.92 -19.04
CA LEU A 57 -2.21 -7.55 -18.99
C LEU A 57 -1.46 -8.32 -17.87
N GLU A 58 -0.12 -8.33 -17.91
CA GLU A 58 0.73 -9.06 -16.95
C GLU A 58 0.36 -8.78 -15.48
N HIS A 59 0.26 -9.83 -14.67
CA HIS A 59 -0.14 -9.74 -13.26
C HIS A 59 0.44 -10.90 -12.44
N SER A 60 0.47 -10.71 -11.13
CA SER A 60 0.88 -11.76 -10.21
C SER A 60 -0.20 -12.84 -10.10
N ARG A 61 0.22 -14.11 -10.14
CA ARG A 61 -0.66 -15.28 -9.89
C ARG A 61 -1.28 -15.28 -8.50
N PHE A 62 -0.73 -14.52 -7.56
CA PHE A 62 -1.26 -14.36 -6.21
C PHE A 62 -2.37 -13.32 -6.15
N ALA A 63 -2.31 -12.30 -7.00
CA ALA A 63 -3.39 -11.34 -7.14
C ALA A 63 -4.58 -11.93 -7.90
N LEU A 64 -4.33 -12.81 -8.87
CA LEU A 64 -5.34 -13.50 -9.65
C LEU A 64 -4.87 -14.91 -10.03
N SER A 65 -5.37 -15.93 -9.33
CA SER A 65 -4.99 -17.33 -9.53
C SER A 65 -5.60 -17.92 -10.81
N GLN A 66 -5.16 -19.12 -11.21
CA GLN A 66 -5.80 -19.82 -12.33
C GLN A 66 -7.23 -20.27 -11.99
N GLU A 67 -7.47 -20.60 -10.72
CA GLU A 67 -8.81 -20.92 -10.23
C GLU A 67 -9.72 -19.69 -10.24
N ASP A 68 -9.21 -18.53 -9.81
CA ASP A 68 -9.93 -17.25 -9.91
C ASP A 68 -10.36 -16.98 -11.36
N LYS A 69 -9.44 -17.15 -12.32
CA LYS A 69 -9.75 -16.98 -13.75
C LYS A 69 -10.79 -17.96 -14.23
N ALA A 70 -10.68 -19.23 -13.83
CA ALA A 70 -11.67 -20.26 -14.16
C ALA A 70 -13.07 -19.94 -13.60
N GLN A 71 -13.13 -19.24 -12.46
CA GLN A 71 -14.36 -18.73 -11.86
C GLN A 71 -14.86 -17.41 -12.48
N GLY A 72 -14.23 -16.92 -13.55
CA GLY A 72 -14.60 -15.70 -14.26
C GLY A 72 -14.16 -14.41 -13.55
N LEU A 73 -13.11 -14.47 -12.72
CA LEU A 73 -12.56 -13.30 -12.05
C LEU A 73 -11.46 -12.64 -12.87
N ILE A 74 -11.35 -11.32 -12.73
CA ILE A 74 -10.39 -10.44 -13.41
C ILE A 74 -9.81 -9.44 -12.41
N LEU A 75 -8.72 -8.78 -12.79
CA LEU A 75 -8.21 -7.59 -12.08
C LEU A 75 -8.55 -6.35 -12.91
N ALA A 76 -9.42 -5.47 -12.41
CA ALA A 76 -9.84 -4.28 -13.18
C ALA A 76 -8.67 -3.36 -13.57
N CYS A 77 -7.59 -3.34 -12.79
CA CYS A 77 -6.37 -2.59 -13.12
C CYS A 77 -5.52 -3.20 -14.25
N ARG A 78 -5.80 -4.45 -14.64
CA ARG A 78 -5.08 -5.18 -15.70
C ARG A 78 -6.00 -5.67 -16.82
N ALA A 79 -7.30 -5.42 -16.72
CA ALA A 79 -8.29 -5.85 -17.70
C ALA A 79 -8.57 -4.73 -18.70
N ILE A 80 -8.26 -4.97 -19.97
CA ILE A 80 -8.66 -4.14 -21.10
C ILE A 80 -9.86 -4.83 -21.78
N PRO A 81 -11.04 -4.18 -21.87
CA PRO A 81 -12.21 -4.78 -22.50
C PRO A 81 -12.01 -4.94 -24.02
N THR A 82 -12.26 -6.15 -24.54
CA THR A 82 -12.24 -6.44 -25.99
C THR A 82 -13.64 -6.40 -26.60
N THR A 83 -14.67 -6.59 -25.78
CA THR A 83 -16.09 -6.37 -26.10
C THR A 83 -16.72 -5.42 -25.08
N ASP A 84 -17.95 -5.00 -25.32
CA ASP A 84 -18.77 -4.45 -24.24
C ASP A 84 -18.90 -5.51 -23.13
N ALA A 85 -18.87 -5.05 -21.87
CA ALA A 85 -18.72 -5.93 -20.73
C ALA A 85 -19.53 -5.46 -19.51
N SER A 86 -19.80 -6.36 -18.59
CA SER A 86 -20.34 -6.03 -17.26
C SER A 86 -19.44 -6.63 -16.20
N VAL A 87 -19.06 -5.83 -15.21
CA VAL A 87 -18.20 -6.27 -14.10
C VAL A 87 -18.86 -5.95 -12.76
N ALA A 88 -18.59 -6.81 -11.79
CA ALA A 88 -18.92 -6.59 -10.39
C ALA A 88 -17.66 -6.78 -9.55
N TRP A 89 -17.17 -5.76 -8.86
CA TRP A 89 -15.99 -5.92 -7.99
C TRP A 89 -16.27 -6.85 -6.80
N ILE A 90 -15.24 -7.49 -6.27
CA ILE A 90 -15.35 -8.40 -5.14
C ILE A 90 -14.88 -7.67 -3.88
N GLY A 91 -15.64 -7.82 -2.79
CA GLY A 91 -15.43 -7.06 -1.56
C GLY A 91 -16.08 -5.68 -1.61
N GLY A 92 -16.42 -5.14 -0.44
CA GLY A 92 -17.12 -3.86 -0.30
C GLY A 92 -18.20 -3.80 0.78
N ASP A 93 -18.44 -4.88 1.52
CA ASP A 93 -19.49 -4.94 2.56
C ASP A 93 -19.05 -4.36 3.92
N GLU A 94 -17.74 -4.19 4.15
CA GLU A 94 -17.27 -3.30 5.22
C GLU A 94 -17.42 -1.86 4.72
N GLU A 95 -18.11 -0.99 5.47
CA GLU A 95 -18.26 0.44 5.17
C GLU A 95 -16.87 1.07 4.96
N ALA A 96 -16.40 1.06 3.71
CA ALA A 96 -15.12 1.62 3.35
C ALA A 96 -15.14 3.10 3.75
N PRO A 97 -14.14 3.60 4.49
CA PRO A 97 -14.12 5.00 4.90
C PRO A 97 -14.25 5.90 3.67
N SER A 98 -15.39 6.57 3.56
CA SER A 98 -15.68 7.47 2.44
C SER A 98 -15.07 8.83 2.75
N HIS A 99 -13.76 8.93 2.54
CA HIS A 99 -13.07 10.21 2.64
C HIS A 99 -13.09 10.92 1.28
N PRO A 100 -13.58 12.18 1.21
CA PRO A 100 -13.63 12.90 -0.04
C PRO A 100 -12.21 13.15 -0.57
N ARG A 101 -11.99 12.84 -1.85
CA ARG A 101 -10.73 13.16 -2.51
C ARG A 101 -10.60 14.66 -2.66
N ARG A 102 -9.47 15.22 -2.25
CA ARG A 102 -9.16 16.65 -2.32
C ARG A 102 -7.82 16.87 -3.00
N ARG A 103 -7.68 18.04 -3.62
CA ARG A 103 -6.40 18.59 -4.05
C ARG A 103 -6.01 19.69 -3.08
N LEU A 104 -4.84 19.57 -2.49
CA LEU A 104 -4.33 20.46 -1.46
C LEU A 104 -3.01 21.07 -1.92
N ASN A 105 -2.86 22.36 -1.62
CA ASN A 105 -1.57 23.01 -1.64
C ASN A 105 -0.91 22.76 -0.30
N CYS A 106 0.30 22.23 -0.33
CA CYS A 106 1.09 21.98 0.86
C CYS A 106 2.48 22.60 0.71
N ARG A 107 3.18 22.72 1.83
CA ARG A 107 4.57 23.18 1.89
C ARG A 107 5.42 22.21 2.68
N VAL A 108 6.63 21.93 2.20
CA VAL A 108 7.59 21.14 2.97
C VAL A 108 7.98 21.89 4.24
N THR A 109 7.77 21.29 5.41
CA THR A 109 8.15 21.87 6.69
C THR A 109 9.44 21.28 7.24
N ALA A 110 9.63 19.97 7.07
CA ALA A 110 10.83 19.27 7.53
C ALA A 110 11.26 18.17 6.55
N ILE A 111 12.57 17.94 6.49
CA ILE A 111 13.19 16.85 5.74
C ILE A 111 14.31 16.28 6.60
N GLU A 112 14.22 14.99 6.90
CA GLU A 112 15.23 14.27 7.68
C GLU A 112 15.67 13.02 6.92
N ASN A 113 16.97 12.69 6.99
CA ASN A 113 17.45 11.42 6.46
C ASN A 113 17.18 10.33 7.50
N ALA A 114 16.23 9.44 7.20
CA ALA A 114 15.92 8.30 8.05
C ALA A 114 16.94 7.18 7.91
N THR A 115 17.43 7.00 6.68
CA THR A 115 18.55 6.12 6.34
C THR A 115 19.42 6.82 5.28
N HIS A 116 20.44 6.10 4.79
CA HIS A 116 21.23 6.55 3.64
C HIS A 116 20.44 6.75 2.33
N ASP A 117 19.25 6.13 2.21
CA ASP A 117 18.43 6.18 0.99
C ASP A 117 16.95 6.48 1.25
N ILE A 118 16.51 6.75 2.48
CA ILE A 118 15.13 7.12 2.81
C ILE A 118 15.12 8.49 3.49
N LYS A 119 14.24 9.38 3.02
CA LYS A 119 13.95 10.66 3.67
C LYS A 119 12.57 10.62 4.33
N HIS A 120 12.46 11.13 5.55
CA HIS A 120 11.21 11.58 6.13
C HIS A 120 10.91 12.98 5.60
N VAL A 121 9.72 13.16 5.04
CA VAL A 121 9.26 14.44 4.52
C VAL A 121 7.95 14.79 5.19
N GLN A 122 7.91 15.95 5.85
CA GLN A 122 6.70 16.50 6.45
C GLN A 122 6.18 17.66 5.61
N LEU A 123 4.87 17.67 5.38
CA LEU A 123 4.17 18.69 4.62
C LEU A 123 3.09 19.34 5.49
N ALA A 124 3.06 20.67 5.58
CA ALA A 124 1.93 21.40 6.14
C ALA A 124 0.89 21.70 5.06
N ILE A 125 -0.39 21.56 5.39
CA ILE A 125 -1.52 21.90 4.51
C ILE A 125 -1.75 23.42 4.57
N GLU A 126 -1.83 24.09 3.42
CA GLU A 126 -2.00 25.54 3.33
C GLU A 126 -3.44 25.94 3.03
N GLY A 127 -4.03 26.79 3.90
CA GLY A 127 -5.32 27.44 3.64
C GLY A 127 -6.52 26.49 3.53
N ALA A 128 -6.42 25.30 4.13
CA ALA A 128 -7.44 24.26 4.03
C ALA A 128 -7.47 23.40 5.30
N ASP A 129 -8.64 22.81 5.61
CA ASP A 129 -8.77 21.86 6.71
C ASP A 129 -7.88 20.62 6.51
N PRO A 130 -7.45 19.96 7.60
CA PRO A 130 -6.74 18.68 7.56
C PRO A 130 -7.35 17.68 6.58
N LEU A 131 -6.50 16.88 5.94
CA LEU A 131 -6.97 15.80 5.07
C LEU A 131 -7.53 14.68 5.95
N ALA A 132 -8.80 14.34 5.75
CA ALA A 132 -9.36 13.11 6.29
C ALA A 132 -8.94 11.93 5.41
N PHE A 133 -8.38 10.89 6.02
CA PHE A 133 -8.00 9.63 5.39
C PHE A 133 -8.04 8.48 6.40
N ALA A 134 -7.93 7.23 5.93
CA ALA A 134 -7.78 6.06 6.78
C ALA A 134 -6.30 5.65 6.86
N ALA A 135 -5.81 5.31 8.06
CA ALA A 135 -4.41 4.96 8.27
C ALA A 135 -3.99 3.78 7.37
N GLY A 136 -2.94 3.98 6.56
CA GLY A 136 -2.49 3.05 5.51
C GLY A 136 -2.81 3.52 4.09
N GLN A 137 -3.67 4.52 3.92
CA GLN A 137 -3.91 5.16 2.62
C GLN A 137 -2.68 5.94 2.13
N TYR A 138 -2.68 6.23 0.83
CA TYR A 138 -1.64 6.99 0.17
C TYR A 138 -2.16 8.27 -0.49
N ALA A 139 -1.25 9.18 -0.77
CA ALA A 139 -1.52 10.41 -1.52
C ALA A 139 -0.58 10.51 -2.72
N ARG A 140 -1.04 11.24 -3.73
CA ARG A 140 -0.27 11.56 -4.92
C ARG A 140 0.41 12.91 -4.73
N LEU A 141 1.73 12.93 -4.82
CA LEU A 141 2.56 14.12 -4.61
C LEU A 141 3.15 14.62 -5.93
N THR A 142 3.05 15.92 -6.16
CA THR A 142 3.74 16.62 -7.25
C THR A 142 4.67 17.67 -6.67
N PHE A 143 5.97 17.37 -6.70
CA PHE A 143 7.02 18.30 -6.30
C PHE A 143 7.47 19.14 -7.52
N PRO A 144 7.99 20.37 -7.31
CA PRO A 144 8.33 21.26 -8.41
C PRO A 144 9.41 20.65 -9.28
N GLY A 145 9.15 20.46 -10.58
CA GLY A 145 10.09 19.86 -11.53
C GLY A 145 10.33 18.36 -11.38
N ALA A 146 9.49 17.65 -10.60
CA ALA A 146 9.52 16.20 -10.47
C ALA A 146 8.23 15.59 -11.05
N PRO A 147 8.30 14.41 -11.68
CA PRO A 147 7.10 13.66 -12.04
C PRO A 147 6.25 13.33 -10.81
N THR A 148 4.93 13.41 -10.97
CA THR A 148 3.95 13.05 -9.94
C THR A 148 4.06 11.57 -9.56
N ARG A 149 4.06 11.25 -8.27
CA ARG A 149 4.16 9.88 -7.75
C ARG A 149 3.29 9.68 -6.51
N ASP A 150 2.92 8.42 -6.29
CA ASP A 150 2.10 8.01 -5.17
C ASP A 150 3.03 7.64 -3.98
N TYR A 151 2.72 8.15 -2.79
CA TYR A 151 3.45 7.90 -1.55
C TYR A 151 2.46 7.67 -0.40
N SER A 152 2.68 6.61 0.38
CA SER A 152 1.84 6.27 1.52
C SER A 152 2.04 7.26 2.67
N MET A 153 0.93 7.66 3.30
CA MET A 153 0.95 8.57 4.45
C MET A 153 1.40 7.79 5.69
N ALA A 154 2.29 8.38 6.49
CA ALA A 154 2.95 7.72 7.61
C ALA A 154 2.42 8.14 9.00
N ASN A 155 1.44 9.03 9.04
CA ASN A 155 0.83 9.58 10.25
C ASN A 155 -0.70 9.39 10.27
N GLY A 156 -1.34 9.84 11.36
CA GLY A 156 -2.77 9.70 11.59
C GLY A 156 -3.61 10.69 10.77
N SER A 157 -4.89 10.35 10.61
CA SER A 157 -5.89 11.19 9.96
C SER A 157 -6.17 12.46 10.77
N GLY A 158 -6.49 13.56 10.09
CA GLY A 158 -6.92 14.80 10.74
C GLY A 158 -5.80 15.63 11.37
N GLU A 159 -4.54 15.20 11.24
CA GLU A 159 -3.38 16.02 11.61
C GLU A 159 -3.17 17.20 10.65
N PRO A 160 -2.66 18.35 11.12
CA PRO A 160 -2.38 19.52 10.26
C PRO A 160 -1.21 19.29 9.30
N THR A 161 -0.46 18.21 9.50
CA THR A 161 0.69 17.80 8.71
C THR A 161 0.47 16.43 8.08
N LEU A 162 1.13 16.19 6.95
CA LEU A 162 1.24 14.89 6.31
C LEU A 162 2.70 14.42 6.34
N GLU A 163 2.92 13.16 6.70
CA GLU A 163 4.25 12.55 6.80
C GLU A 163 4.44 11.48 5.71
N PHE A 164 5.61 11.45 5.08
CA PHE A 164 5.96 10.50 4.02
C PHE A 164 7.39 9.96 4.19
N HIS A 165 7.59 8.66 3.93
CA HIS A 165 8.92 8.04 3.85
C HIS A 165 9.29 7.80 2.38
N ILE A 166 10.21 8.62 1.84
CA ILE A 166 10.55 8.61 0.41
C ILE A 166 11.91 7.98 0.18
N ARG A 167 11.91 6.75 -0.35
CA ARG A 167 13.12 6.04 -0.74
C ARG A 167 13.70 6.57 -2.05
N ARG A 168 15.02 6.68 -2.14
CA ARG A 168 15.77 6.93 -3.37
C ARG A 168 15.74 5.67 -4.23
N VAL A 169 15.17 5.81 -5.41
CA VAL A 169 15.18 4.75 -6.43
C VAL A 169 16.31 5.09 -7.42
N PRO A 170 17.30 4.22 -7.63
CA PRO A 170 18.28 4.38 -8.71
C PRO A 170 17.56 4.68 -10.04
N GLY A 171 18.09 5.59 -10.87
CA GLY A 171 17.43 6.00 -12.12
C GLY A 171 16.11 6.79 -11.98
N GLY A 172 15.47 6.79 -10.80
CA GLY A 172 14.17 7.40 -10.57
C GLY A 172 14.17 8.93 -10.66
N ALA A 173 13.51 9.49 -11.66
CA ALA A 173 13.49 10.95 -11.90
C ALA A 173 12.95 11.75 -10.71
N ALA A 174 11.85 11.30 -10.09
CA ALA A 174 11.22 11.99 -8.96
C ALA A 174 12.09 11.91 -7.70
N THR A 175 12.48 10.69 -7.30
CA THR A 175 13.22 10.46 -6.06
C THR A 175 14.65 11.00 -6.13
N ARG A 176 15.30 10.99 -7.30
CA ARG A 176 16.57 11.70 -7.53
C ARG A 176 16.45 13.18 -7.20
N ARG A 177 15.40 13.84 -7.71
CA ARG A 177 15.20 15.27 -7.47
C ARG A 177 14.83 15.57 -6.03
N ILE A 178 13.95 14.78 -5.42
CA ILE A 178 13.59 14.92 -4.00
C ILE A 178 14.83 14.77 -3.10
N HIS A 179 15.67 13.78 -3.38
CA HIS A 179 16.88 13.54 -2.59
C HIS A 179 17.94 14.61 -2.77
N ALA A 180 18.08 15.19 -3.96
CA ALA A 180 19.11 16.17 -4.26
C ALA A 180 18.71 17.63 -3.99
N LEU A 181 17.45 18.01 -4.22
CA LEU A 181 17.05 19.42 -4.36
C LEU A 181 15.92 19.86 -3.43
N LEU A 182 15.16 18.94 -2.84
CA LEU A 182 14.03 19.31 -1.97
C LEU A 182 14.53 20.00 -0.71
N LYS A 183 13.89 21.11 -0.34
CA LYS A 183 14.19 21.87 0.89
C LYS A 183 12.90 22.30 1.60
N PRO A 184 12.96 22.56 2.92
CA PRO A 184 11.88 23.24 3.62
C PRO A 184 11.49 24.53 2.90
N GLY A 185 10.19 24.78 2.83
CA GLY A 185 9.61 25.91 2.09
C GLY A 185 9.16 25.58 0.67
N ASP A 186 9.60 24.47 0.06
CA ASP A 186 9.17 24.11 -1.29
C ASP A 186 7.66 23.78 -1.35
N PRO A 187 6.93 24.24 -2.39
CA PRO A 187 5.52 23.92 -2.54
C PRO A 187 5.34 22.49 -3.06
N VAL A 188 4.28 21.81 -2.60
CA VAL A 188 3.93 20.45 -3.01
C VAL A 188 2.43 20.36 -3.23
N TRP A 189 2.02 19.83 -4.38
CA TRP A 189 0.60 19.52 -4.62
C TRP A 189 0.31 18.11 -4.13
N VAL A 190 -0.73 17.98 -3.33
CA VAL A 190 -1.18 16.70 -2.76
C VAL A 190 -2.58 16.39 -3.30
N GLU A 191 -2.78 15.21 -3.83
CA GLU A 191 -4.09 14.69 -4.22
C GLU A 191 -4.35 13.38 -3.50
N GLY A 192 -5.53 13.22 -2.87
CA GLY A 192 -5.86 12.02 -2.11
C GLY A 192 -7.08 12.20 -1.21
N PRO A 193 -7.42 11.19 -0.39
CA PRO A 193 -6.66 9.94 -0.22
C PRO A 193 -6.99 8.88 -1.28
N PHE A 194 -6.08 7.92 -1.42
CA PHE A 194 -6.22 6.74 -2.27
C PHE A 194 -5.82 5.46 -1.51
N GLY A 195 -6.17 4.31 -2.09
CA GLY A 195 -5.78 3.01 -1.57
C GLY A 195 -6.84 2.36 -0.70
N SER A 196 -6.76 1.03 -0.67
CA SER A 196 -7.69 0.12 0.03
C SER A 196 -7.02 -0.67 1.16
N SER A 197 -5.69 -0.53 1.30
CA SER A 197 -4.88 -1.13 2.35
C SER A 197 -4.83 -0.19 3.56
N TYR A 198 -5.91 -0.15 4.32
CA TYR A 198 -6.05 0.71 5.51
C TYR A 198 -6.55 -0.08 6.70
N LEU A 199 -6.27 0.42 7.91
CA LEU A 199 -6.70 -0.20 9.16
C LEU A 199 -8.21 -0.46 9.20
N ARG A 200 -8.60 -1.70 9.48
CA ARG A 200 -9.97 -2.09 9.79
C ARG A 200 -10.23 -1.91 11.28
N GLU A 201 -10.76 -0.75 11.65
CA GLU A 201 -10.91 -0.32 13.05
C GLU A 201 -11.85 -1.22 13.88
N GLN A 202 -12.81 -1.88 13.23
CA GLN A 202 -13.76 -2.79 13.88
C GLN A 202 -13.24 -4.23 14.04
N HIS A 203 -12.03 -4.52 13.56
CA HIS A 203 -11.44 -5.84 13.70
C HIS A 203 -11.04 -6.12 15.15
N ALA A 204 -11.49 -7.26 15.67
CA ALA A 204 -11.19 -7.70 17.04
C ALA A 204 -10.14 -8.82 17.11
N GLY A 205 -9.76 -9.41 15.98
CA GLY A 205 -8.73 -10.45 15.90
C GLY A 205 -7.30 -9.86 15.88
N PRO A 206 -6.27 -10.71 15.90
CA PRO A 206 -4.89 -10.24 15.86
C PRO A 206 -4.53 -9.54 14.54
N ILE A 207 -3.51 -8.67 14.60
CA ILE A 207 -3.01 -7.88 13.47
C ILE A 207 -1.56 -8.27 13.18
N LEU A 208 -1.27 -8.56 11.91
CA LEU A 208 0.08 -8.81 11.40
C LEU A 208 0.49 -7.68 10.45
N CYS A 209 1.55 -6.96 10.77
CA CYS A 209 2.15 -5.93 9.93
C CYS A 209 3.51 -6.44 9.41
N ILE A 210 3.71 -6.41 8.09
CA ILE A 210 5.00 -6.76 7.45
C ILE A 210 5.44 -5.57 6.60
N ALA A 211 6.57 -4.97 6.97
CA ALA A 211 7.16 -3.81 6.29
C ALA A 211 8.50 -4.17 5.63
N GLY A 212 8.77 -3.57 4.48
CA GLY A 212 10.08 -3.64 3.82
C GLY A 212 10.53 -2.27 3.30
N GLY A 213 11.71 -1.80 3.72
CA GLY A 213 12.23 -0.48 3.37
C GLY A 213 11.25 0.65 3.71
N SER A 214 10.94 1.53 2.75
CA SER A 214 9.96 2.62 2.96
C SER A 214 8.52 2.14 3.17
N GLY A 215 8.23 0.85 3.02
CA GLY A 215 6.96 0.25 3.41
C GLY A 215 6.64 0.37 4.90
N LEU A 216 7.60 0.78 5.74
CA LEU A 216 7.35 1.11 7.13
C LEU A 216 6.46 2.37 7.29
N ALA A 217 6.35 3.26 6.30
CA ALA A 217 5.46 4.43 6.34
C ALA A 217 3.99 4.06 6.63
N PRO A 218 3.28 3.34 5.75
CA PRO A 218 1.88 3.00 6.01
C PRO A 218 1.71 2.13 7.25
N ILE A 219 2.70 1.28 7.57
CA ILE A 219 2.67 0.44 8.78
C ILE A 219 2.76 1.29 10.06
N LYS A 220 3.61 2.33 10.09
CA LYS A 220 3.65 3.29 11.20
C LYS A 220 2.27 3.90 11.41
N GLY A 221 1.66 4.45 10.36
CA GLY A 221 0.33 5.04 10.44
C GLY A 221 -0.72 4.06 10.96
N ILE A 222 -0.75 2.82 10.45
CA ILE A 222 -1.68 1.77 10.89
C ILE A 222 -1.49 1.43 12.37
N VAL A 223 -0.25 1.23 12.82
CA VAL A 223 0.06 0.84 14.20
C VAL A 223 -0.27 1.98 15.17
N GLU A 224 0.15 3.21 14.87
CA GLU A 224 -0.16 4.38 15.70
C GLU A 224 -1.67 4.61 15.80
N ALA A 225 -2.41 4.52 14.69
CA ALA A 225 -3.86 4.65 14.68
C ALA A 225 -4.55 3.53 15.48
N ALA A 226 -4.11 2.28 15.34
CA ALA A 226 -4.64 1.15 16.11
C ALA A 226 -4.48 1.35 17.62
N LEU A 227 -3.28 1.78 18.05
CA LEU A 227 -2.97 2.04 19.45
C LEU A 227 -3.75 3.25 19.99
N ALA A 228 -3.82 4.34 19.23
CA ALA A 228 -4.58 5.54 19.59
C ALA A 228 -6.10 5.28 19.66
N GLY A 229 -6.62 4.43 18.78
CA GLY A 229 -8.00 3.92 18.81
C GLY A 229 -8.28 2.93 19.94
N GLY A 230 -7.26 2.58 20.74
CA GLY A 230 -7.42 1.74 21.92
C GLY A 230 -7.55 0.25 21.65
N MET A 231 -7.23 -0.23 20.44
CA MET A 231 -7.27 -1.63 20.07
C MET A 231 -6.44 -2.50 21.03
N LYS A 232 -7.02 -3.61 21.50
CA LYS A 232 -6.45 -4.45 22.58
C LYS A 232 -5.89 -5.79 22.10
N GLN A 233 -6.30 -6.24 20.92
CA GLN A 233 -5.77 -7.43 20.29
C GLN A 233 -4.24 -7.37 20.10
N PRO A 234 -3.56 -8.52 19.94
CA PRO A 234 -2.15 -8.56 19.58
C PRO A 234 -1.87 -7.88 18.24
N ILE A 235 -0.81 -7.06 18.20
CA ILE A 235 -0.28 -6.41 17.00
C ILE A 235 1.17 -6.85 16.84
N HIS A 236 1.49 -7.54 15.75
CA HIS A 236 2.83 -8.01 15.44
C HIS A 236 3.39 -7.24 14.25
N VAL A 237 4.48 -6.52 14.44
CA VAL A 237 5.15 -5.75 13.39
C VAL A 237 6.49 -6.41 13.09
N TYR A 238 6.66 -6.88 11.86
CA TYR A 238 7.93 -7.38 11.35
C TYR A 238 8.48 -6.39 10.31
N PHE A 239 9.70 -5.89 10.55
CA PHE A 239 10.34 -4.95 9.66
C PHE A 239 11.58 -5.56 9.02
N GLY A 240 11.47 -5.89 7.75
CA GLY A 240 12.53 -6.44 6.93
C GLY A 240 13.42 -5.35 6.33
N ALA A 241 14.72 -5.47 6.56
CA ALA A 241 15.73 -4.63 5.96
C ALA A 241 16.92 -5.47 5.48
N ARG A 242 17.75 -4.91 4.59
CA ARG A 242 18.91 -5.65 4.09
C ARG A 242 20.00 -5.73 5.15
N SER A 243 20.31 -4.61 5.80
CA SER A 243 21.33 -4.50 6.85
C SER A 243 20.92 -3.47 7.89
N ASP A 244 21.66 -3.41 9.00
CA ASP A 244 21.37 -2.50 10.13
C ASP A 244 21.23 -1.04 9.72
N ARG A 245 22.02 -0.57 8.74
CA ARG A 245 21.95 0.83 8.23
C ARG A 245 20.66 1.17 7.48
N ASP A 246 19.90 0.14 7.11
CA ASP A 246 18.65 0.24 6.37
C ASP A 246 17.44 0.20 7.33
N LEU A 247 17.68 -0.08 8.61
CA LEU A 247 16.69 0.04 9.68
C LEU A 247 16.56 1.50 10.13
N TYR A 248 15.33 1.93 10.40
CA TYR A 248 14.99 3.25 10.92
C TYR A 248 13.72 3.14 11.77
N LEU A 249 13.46 4.15 12.61
CA LEU A 249 12.35 4.17 13.59
C LEU A 249 12.34 2.98 14.56
N VAL A 250 13.46 2.27 14.72
CA VAL A 250 13.57 1.13 15.63
C VAL A 250 13.28 1.58 17.07
N ASP A 251 13.97 2.62 17.54
CA ASP A 251 13.77 3.16 18.89
C ASP A 251 12.32 3.64 19.10
N HIS A 252 11.67 4.16 18.05
CA HIS A 252 10.28 4.58 18.10
C HIS A 252 9.34 3.38 18.34
N PHE A 253 9.47 2.31 17.55
CA PHE A 253 8.65 1.11 17.73
C PHE A 253 8.98 0.33 19.01
N GLU A 254 10.25 0.29 19.42
CA GLU A 254 10.65 -0.27 20.73
C GLU A 254 9.99 0.52 21.87
N ALA A 255 9.98 1.85 21.82
CA ALA A 255 9.33 2.68 22.82
C ALA A 255 7.80 2.54 22.82
N LEU A 256 7.17 2.27 21.66
CA LEU A 256 5.75 1.92 21.59
C LEU A 256 5.49 0.54 22.22
N ALA A 257 6.30 -0.47 21.90
CA ALA A 257 6.15 -1.83 22.45
C ALA A 257 6.36 -1.86 23.97
N GLN A 258 7.21 -1.00 24.52
CA GLN A 258 7.35 -0.81 25.98
C GLN A 258 6.10 -0.20 26.62
N ARG A 259 5.40 0.69 25.91
CA ARG A 259 4.18 1.36 26.40
C ARG A 259 2.91 0.53 26.21
N HIS A 260 2.89 -0.36 25.22
CA HIS A 260 1.73 -1.13 24.82
C HIS A 260 2.05 -2.62 24.83
N ALA A 261 1.61 -3.34 25.87
CA ALA A 261 1.89 -4.77 26.06
C ALA A 261 1.33 -5.67 24.94
N ASN A 262 0.37 -5.18 24.14
CA ASN A 262 -0.18 -5.89 23.00
C ASN A 262 0.59 -5.66 21.68
N LEU A 263 1.62 -4.80 21.66
CA LEU A 263 2.47 -4.57 20.49
C LEU A 263 3.78 -5.36 20.60
N ARG A 264 4.14 -6.07 19.54
CA ARG A 264 5.47 -6.69 19.36
C ARG A 264 6.11 -6.15 18.09
N PHE A 265 7.36 -5.72 18.19
CA PHE A 265 8.15 -5.25 17.06
C PHE A 265 9.39 -6.13 16.87
N THR A 266 9.59 -6.64 15.65
CA THR A 266 10.67 -7.56 15.30
C THR A 266 11.42 -7.05 14.06
N PRO A 267 12.57 -6.38 14.23
CA PRO A 267 13.49 -6.08 13.13
C PRO A 267 14.13 -7.36 12.60
N VAL A 268 14.17 -7.51 11.28
CA VAL A 268 14.77 -8.65 10.59
C VAL A 268 15.74 -8.16 9.51
N VAL A 269 16.98 -8.64 9.55
CA VAL A 269 18.04 -8.29 8.58
C VAL A 269 18.44 -9.49 7.72
N SER A 270 18.38 -9.33 6.40
CA SER A 270 18.71 -10.41 5.46
C SER A 270 20.21 -10.57 5.19
N SER A 271 21.01 -9.56 5.51
CA SER A 271 22.48 -9.55 5.35
C SER A 271 23.13 -9.00 6.62
N PRO A 272 23.11 -9.77 7.73
CA PRO A 272 23.61 -9.31 9.02
C PRO A 272 25.14 -9.14 9.03
N PRO A 273 25.67 -8.25 9.89
CA PRO A 273 27.07 -8.33 10.29
C PRO A 273 27.33 -9.63 11.07
N ALA A 274 28.62 -9.99 11.24
CA ALA A 274 29.00 -11.22 11.96
C ALA A 274 28.44 -11.31 13.40
N ALA A 275 28.33 -10.16 14.09
CA ALA A 275 27.66 -10.04 15.37
C ALA A 275 26.26 -9.43 15.15
N ALA A 276 25.29 -10.28 14.79
CA ALA A 276 23.92 -9.83 14.53
C ALA A 276 23.23 -9.37 15.82
N ARG A 277 22.83 -8.09 15.87
CA ARG A 277 21.95 -7.56 16.92
C ARG A 277 20.49 -7.96 16.71
N TRP A 278 20.09 -8.09 15.45
CA TRP A 278 18.70 -8.28 15.03
C TRP A 278 18.45 -9.72 14.59
N ARG A 279 17.17 -10.09 14.47
CA ARG A 279 16.79 -11.37 13.87
C ARG A 279 17.32 -11.43 12.43
N THR A 280 17.79 -12.58 12.00
CA THR A 280 18.41 -12.76 10.68
C THR A 280 17.54 -13.59 9.75
N GLY A 281 17.70 -13.38 8.44
CA GLY A 281 16.95 -14.08 7.40
C GLY A 281 15.96 -13.18 6.66
N LEU A 282 15.03 -13.77 5.93
CA LEU A 282 13.94 -13.02 5.28
C LEU A 282 12.84 -12.73 6.29
N VAL A 283 12.20 -11.56 6.18
CA VAL A 283 11.14 -11.13 7.10
C VAL A 283 9.98 -12.13 7.15
N THR A 284 9.62 -12.75 6.02
CA THR A 284 8.57 -13.77 5.93
C THR A 284 8.98 -15.09 6.58
N GLU A 285 10.27 -15.43 6.61
CA GLU A 285 10.76 -16.62 7.33
C GLU A 285 10.63 -16.41 8.84
N ALA A 286 10.97 -15.21 9.33
CA ALA A 286 10.77 -14.85 10.74
C ALA A 286 9.28 -14.96 11.14
N VAL A 287 8.37 -14.45 10.31
CA VAL A 287 6.92 -14.60 10.52
C VAL A 287 6.53 -16.08 10.55
N ALA A 288 7.03 -16.88 9.61
CA ALA A 288 6.69 -18.31 9.50
C ALA A 288 7.17 -19.17 10.68
N GLN A 289 8.26 -18.75 11.33
CA GLN A 289 8.81 -19.37 12.54
C GLN A 289 7.98 -19.03 13.78
N ASP A 290 7.43 -17.81 13.85
CA ASP A 290 6.74 -17.31 15.04
C ASP A 290 5.23 -17.57 15.01
N LEU A 291 4.60 -17.56 13.82
CA LEU A 291 3.15 -17.59 13.64
C LEU A 291 2.72 -18.77 12.77
N HIS A 292 2.00 -19.74 13.37
CA HIS A 292 1.62 -21.00 12.73
C HIS A 292 0.21 -21.05 12.14
N ASP A 293 -0.68 -20.20 12.64
CA ASP A 293 -2.07 -20.11 12.21
C ASP A 293 -2.44 -18.63 12.10
N LEU A 294 -2.95 -18.24 10.94
CA LEU A 294 -3.39 -16.89 10.61
C LEU A 294 -4.90 -16.81 10.34
N ASP A 295 -5.67 -17.84 10.70
CA ASP A 295 -7.13 -17.75 10.65
C ASP A 295 -7.65 -16.69 11.64
N GLY A 296 -8.58 -15.84 11.18
CA GLY A 296 -9.09 -14.69 11.94
C GLY A 296 -8.11 -13.53 12.13
N TRP A 297 -6.93 -13.55 11.50
CA TRP A 297 -6.00 -12.41 11.49
C TRP A 297 -6.36 -11.41 10.39
N LYS A 298 -5.94 -10.15 10.56
CA LYS A 298 -5.78 -9.21 9.44
C LYS A 298 -4.31 -8.88 9.24
N ALA A 299 -3.86 -9.00 7.99
CA ALA A 299 -2.48 -8.71 7.63
C ALA A 299 -2.38 -7.41 6.81
N TYR A 300 -1.46 -6.54 7.19
CA TYR A 300 -1.08 -5.34 6.46
C TYR A 300 0.36 -5.49 5.97
N VAL A 301 0.56 -5.51 4.66
CA VAL A 301 1.87 -5.78 4.05
C VAL A 301 2.25 -4.62 3.14
N ALA A 302 3.39 -3.99 3.39
CA ALA A 302 3.84 -2.85 2.62
C ALA A 302 5.33 -2.91 2.28
N GLY A 303 5.68 -2.75 1.01
CA GLY A 303 7.07 -2.76 0.58
C GLY A 303 7.28 -3.30 -0.84
N PRO A 304 8.47 -3.86 -1.13
CA PRO A 304 8.83 -4.26 -2.48
C PRO A 304 8.04 -5.49 -2.95
N PRO A 305 7.74 -5.61 -4.27
CA PRO A 305 6.91 -6.69 -4.80
C PRO A 305 7.31 -8.11 -4.38
N PRO A 306 8.61 -8.50 -4.40
CA PRO A 306 9.01 -9.86 -4.01
C PRO A 306 8.66 -10.19 -2.55
N MET A 307 8.78 -9.20 -1.66
CA MET A 307 8.44 -9.37 -0.25
C MET A 307 6.93 -9.52 -0.06
N VAL A 308 6.14 -8.70 -0.76
CA VAL A 308 4.67 -8.78 -0.67
C VAL A 308 4.17 -10.13 -1.21
N GLU A 309 4.71 -10.58 -2.35
CA GLU A 309 4.34 -11.88 -2.92
C GLU A 309 4.71 -13.05 -1.99
N ALA A 310 5.87 -13.00 -1.33
CA ALA A 310 6.26 -13.98 -0.32
C ALA A 310 5.32 -13.95 0.91
N ALA A 311 4.91 -12.76 1.36
CA ALA A 311 3.97 -12.61 2.46
C ALA A 311 2.57 -13.13 2.10
N MET A 312 2.11 -12.92 0.86
CA MET A 312 0.84 -13.48 0.37
C MET A 312 0.87 -15.01 0.34
N GLN A 313 1.97 -15.60 -0.13
CA GLN A 313 2.18 -17.06 -0.12
C GLN A 313 2.13 -17.62 1.30
N LEU A 314 2.88 -17.00 2.21
CA LEU A 314 2.91 -17.39 3.61
C LEU A 314 1.53 -17.29 4.25
N GLY A 315 0.85 -16.15 4.07
CA GLY A 315 -0.49 -15.92 4.60
C GLY A 315 -1.46 -17.01 4.18
N THR A 316 -1.54 -17.26 2.87
CA THR A 316 -2.41 -18.31 2.29
C THR A 316 -2.07 -19.68 2.86
N ALA A 317 -0.79 -20.03 2.96
CA ALA A 317 -0.34 -21.32 3.49
C ALA A 317 -0.63 -21.51 4.99
N ARG A 318 -0.89 -20.43 5.73
CA ARG A 318 -1.22 -20.44 7.16
C ARG A 318 -2.68 -20.09 7.45
N GLY A 319 -3.56 -20.16 6.45
CA GLY A 319 -5.01 -19.98 6.64
C GLY A 319 -5.52 -18.53 6.61
N LEU A 320 -4.67 -17.55 6.30
CA LEU A 320 -5.14 -16.17 6.14
C LEU A 320 -6.07 -16.06 4.92
N ARG A 321 -7.28 -15.55 5.14
CA ARG A 321 -8.26 -15.34 4.08
C ARG A 321 -7.81 -14.21 3.16
N SER A 322 -8.16 -14.34 1.87
CA SER A 322 -7.73 -13.36 0.86
C SER A 322 -8.27 -11.95 1.13
N GLU A 323 -9.48 -11.83 1.70
CA GLU A 323 -10.08 -10.55 2.07
C GLU A 323 -9.41 -9.87 3.27
N ASP A 324 -8.68 -10.62 4.09
CA ASP A 324 -7.97 -10.13 5.28
C ASP A 324 -6.49 -9.81 5.03
N LEU A 325 -6.01 -9.99 3.79
CA LEU A 325 -4.69 -9.55 3.35
C LEU A 325 -4.80 -8.20 2.64
N HIS A 326 -4.25 -7.18 3.29
CA HIS A 326 -4.24 -5.80 2.80
C HIS A 326 -2.80 -5.43 2.40
N ALA A 327 -2.58 -5.24 1.10
CA ALA A 327 -1.24 -5.02 0.54
C ALA A 327 -1.08 -3.65 -0.13
N ASP A 328 -0.01 -2.95 0.25
CA ASP A 328 0.48 -1.74 -0.41
C ASP A 328 1.83 -2.02 -1.11
N VAL A 329 1.78 -2.26 -2.42
CA VAL A 329 2.91 -2.75 -3.20
C VAL A 329 3.66 -1.61 -3.87
N PHE A 330 4.92 -1.41 -3.51
CA PHE A 330 5.73 -0.31 -4.01
C PHE A 330 6.39 -0.71 -5.33
N PHE A 331 5.70 -0.46 -6.43
CA PHE A 331 6.21 -0.80 -7.76
C PHE A 331 7.24 0.23 -8.24
N THR A 332 8.46 -0.24 -8.55
CA THR A 332 9.43 0.48 -9.36
C THR A 332 9.54 -0.21 -10.73
N PRO A 333 9.49 0.53 -11.87
CA PRO A 333 9.57 -0.06 -13.20
C PRO A 333 10.80 -0.97 -13.42
N GLU A 334 11.91 -0.72 -12.73
CA GLU A 334 13.13 -1.52 -12.80
C GLU A 334 13.01 -2.92 -12.15
N ALA A 335 12.02 -3.14 -11.28
CA ALA A 335 11.75 -4.47 -10.72
C ALA A 335 11.21 -5.47 -11.77
N ALA A 336 10.77 -4.99 -12.94
CA ALA A 336 10.33 -5.83 -14.06
C ALA A 336 11.51 -6.39 -14.87
N SER A 337 12.66 -5.69 -14.93
CA SER A 337 13.80 -6.07 -15.77
C SER A 337 14.78 -7.04 -15.11
N ALA A 338 14.58 -7.42 -13.84
CA ALA A 338 15.40 -8.41 -13.14
C ALA A 338 14.86 -9.86 -13.28
N HIS A 339 13.78 -10.05 -14.05
CA HIS A 339 13.13 -11.35 -14.27
C HIS A 339 13.12 -11.80 -15.75
N HIS A 340 14.05 -11.28 -16.56
CA HIS A 340 14.40 -11.85 -17.86
C HIS A 340 15.69 -12.64 -17.78
#